data_AF-A0A7C3P147-F1
#
_entry.id   AF-A0A7C3P147-F1
#
_cell.length_a   1.000
_cell.length_b   1.000
_cell.length_c   1.000
_cell.angle_alpha   90.00
_cell.angle_beta   90.00
_cell.angle_gamma   90.00
#
_symmetry.space_group_name_H-M   'P 1'
#
loop_
_entity.id
_entity.type
_entity.pdbx_description
1 polymer ?
#
loop_
_entity_poly.entity_id
_entity_poly.type
_entity_poly.pdbx_seq_one_letter_code
_entity_poly.pdbx_strand_id
1 'polypeptide(L)'
;MNPVETKPEVKKPKTPPRTLAARLQDGAPENRRKAAAILDVLAGGRSATQAAESLGISVARYYALEAKAVEGLMKACEPRPKGRVVPAEKRIAMLQRELERMKRELDRHRTLVRMAQRTVALAAPKPPPKTKRRRKPPIRARKAAAVLRSDPVAAPAAPSMPEGSPTS
;
A
#
# COMPACT_ATOMS: atom_id res chain seq x y z
N MET A 1 -34.86 49.37 25.14
CA MET A 1 -33.52 48.92 25.53
C MET A 1 -33.67 47.51 26.07
N ASN A 2 -33.41 46.47 25.27
CA ASN A 2 -33.50 45.07 25.73
C ASN A 2 -32.08 44.49 25.83
N PRO A 3 -31.72 43.82 26.94
CA PRO A 3 -30.38 43.27 27.11
C PRO A 3 -30.21 41.99 26.28
N VAL A 4 -29.09 41.91 25.56
CA VAL A 4 -28.68 40.72 24.82
C VAL A 4 -28.05 39.74 25.81
N GLU A 5 -28.77 38.67 26.14
CA GLU A 5 -28.22 37.56 26.90
C GLU A 5 -27.17 36.82 26.05
N THR A 6 -25.90 36.95 26.43
CA THR A 6 -24.81 36.18 25.85
C THR A 6 -24.75 34.80 26.53
N LYS A 7 -25.10 33.78 25.75
CA LYS A 7 -25.09 32.37 26.17
C LYS A 7 -23.66 31.93 26.51
N PRO A 8 -23.39 31.33 27.69
CA PRO A 8 -22.04 30.95 28.07
C PRO A 8 -21.53 29.76 27.24
N GLU A 9 -20.37 29.94 26.62
CA GLU A 9 -19.69 28.93 25.82
C GLU A 9 -19.05 27.88 26.76
N VAL A 10 -19.68 26.72 26.88
CA VAL A 10 -19.16 25.59 27.68
C VAL A 10 -17.92 25.00 26.99
N LYS A 11 -16.73 25.37 27.47
CA LYS A 11 -15.46 24.74 27.07
C LYS A 11 -15.51 23.26 27.43
N LYS A 12 -15.53 22.40 26.40
CA LYS A 12 -15.44 20.94 26.57
C LYS A 12 -14.14 20.55 27.29
N PRO A 13 -14.18 19.66 28.29
CA PRO A 13 -12.98 19.26 29.02
C PRO A 13 -12.00 18.54 28.08
N LYS A 14 -10.74 18.98 28.06
CA LYS A 14 -9.66 18.28 27.35
C LYS A 14 -9.30 17.02 28.14
N THR A 15 -9.64 15.85 27.60
CA THR A 15 -9.23 14.56 28.19
C THR A 15 -7.71 14.45 28.17
N PRO A 16 -7.07 14.03 29.29
CA PRO A 16 -5.63 13.87 29.33
C PRO A 16 -5.15 12.82 28.31
N PRO A 17 -3.94 12.98 27.74
CA PRO A 17 -3.38 12.01 26.81
C PRO A 17 -3.20 10.65 27.48
N ARG A 18 -3.63 9.58 26.81
CA ARG A 18 -3.45 8.20 27.31
C ARG A 18 -1.96 7.88 27.45
N THR A 19 -1.60 7.17 28.51
CA THR A 19 -0.24 6.68 28.77
C THR A 19 0.18 5.63 27.73
N LEU A 20 1.48 5.41 27.56
CA LEU A 20 2.01 4.37 26.67
C LEU A 20 1.49 2.98 27.05
N ALA A 21 1.51 2.66 28.35
CA ALA A 21 1.00 1.39 28.87
C ALA A 21 -0.48 1.17 28.47
N ALA A 22 -1.32 2.21 28.60
CA ALA A 22 -2.72 2.13 28.19
C ALA A 22 -2.91 1.95 26.68
N ARG A 23 -1.98 2.43 25.85
CA ARG A 23 -1.99 2.24 24.40
C ARG A 23 -1.51 0.85 23.99
N LEU A 24 -0.53 0.29 24.70
CA LEU A 24 -0.04 -1.07 24.44
C LEU A 24 -1.05 -2.16 24.80
N GLN A 25 -2.06 -1.82 25.61
CA GLN A 25 -3.21 -2.68 25.88
C GLN A 25 -4.21 -2.73 24.72
N ASP A 26 -4.20 -1.74 23.82
CA ASP A 26 -5.08 -1.71 22.65
C ASP A 26 -4.67 -2.83 21.66
N GLY A 27 -5.56 -3.80 21.41
CA GLY A 27 -5.36 -4.87 20.44
C GLY A 27 -5.67 -6.29 20.96
N ALA A 28 -5.59 -7.27 20.06
CA ALA A 28 -5.79 -8.68 20.42
C ALA A 28 -4.63 -9.20 21.30
N PRO A 29 -4.90 -10.06 22.30
CA PRO A 29 -3.88 -10.57 23.23
C PRO A 29 -2.72 -11.27 22.52
N GLU A 30 -3.00 -12.00 21.45
CA GLU A 30 -1.97 -12.65 20.64
C GLU A 30 -1.00 -11.66 19.99
N ASN A 31 -1.48 -10.51 19.55
CA ASN A 31 -0.64 -9.50 18.91
C ASN A 31 0.30 -8.86 19.94
N ARG A 32 -0.17 -8.67 21.17
CA ARG A 32 0.68 -8.22 22.28
C ARG A 32 1.77 -9.25 22.61
N ARG A 33 1.42 -10.54 22.66
CA ARG A 33 2.40 -11.63 22.89
C ARG A 33 3.47 -11.67 21.80
N LYS A 34 3.07 -11.55 20.52
CA LYS A 34 4.00 -11.48 19.38
C LYS A 34 4.91 -10.25 19.47
N ALA A 35 4.35 -9.07 19.75
CA ALA A 35 5.13 -7.83 19.88
C ALA A 35 6.15 -7.90 21.03
N ALA A 36 5.76 -8.43 22.19
CA ALA A 36 6.68 -8.62 23.32
C ALA A 36 7.84 -9.55 22.96
N ALA A 37 7.56 -10.70 22.33
CA ALA A 37 8.60 -11.64 21.92
C ALA A 37 9.61 -11.03 20.92
N ILE A 38 9.15 -10.19 19.99
CA ILE A 38 10.06 -9.47 19.07
C ILE A 38 10.95 -8.49 19.84
N LEU A 39 10.36 -7.71 20.76
CA LEU A 39 11.11 -6.72 21.53
C LEU A 39 12.14 -7.38 22.44
N ASP A 40 11.84 -8.54 23.04
CA ASP A 40 12.80 -9.31 23.84
C ASP A 40 14.00 -9.78 23.01
N VAL A 41 13.77 -10.21 21.76
CA VAL A 41 14.85 -10.62 20.85
C VAL A 41 15.69 -9.43 20.41
N LEU A 42 15.05 -8.32 20.01
CA LEU A 42 15.76 -7.10 19.60
C LEU A 42 16.53 -6.46 20.77
N ALA A 43 16.07 -6.64 22.00
CA ALA A 43 16.78 -6.23 23.22
C ALA A 43 17.90 -7.20 23.62
N GLY A 44 18.05 -8.35 22.95
CA GLY A 44 19.06 -9.37 23.26
C GLY A 44 18.74 -10.27 24.46
N GLY A 45 17.54 -10.19 25.03
CA GLY A 45 17.11 -11.00 26.17
C GLY A 45 16.69 -12.43 25.82
N ARG A 46 16.47 -12.71 24.52
CA ARG A 46 16.05 -14.03 24.01
C ARG A 46 16.58 -14.23 22.58
N SER A 47 16.84 -15.47 22.15
CA SER A 47 17.14 -15.76 20.74
C SER A 47 15.87 -15.85 19.87
N ALA A 48 16.02 -15.64 18.56
CA ALA A 48 14.92 -15.81 17.59
C ALA A 48 14.31 -17.23 17.63
N THR A 49 15.13 -18.26 17.89
CA THR A 49 14.67 -19.64 18.03
C THR A 49 13.79 -19.84 19.26
N GLN A 50 14.24 -19.37 20.43
CA GLN A 50 13.48 -19.40 21.68
C GLN A 50 12.17 -18.60 21.56
N ALA A 51 12.19 -17.47 20.84
CA ALA A 51 10.98 -16.68 20.59
C ALA A 51 9.97 -17.45 19.72
N ALA A 52 10.43 -18.08 18.64
CA ALA A 52 9.61 -18.90 17.75
C ALA A 52 8.96 -20.08 18.49
N GLU A 53 9.74 -20.79 19.32
CA GLU A 53 9.25 -21.87 20.20
C GLU A 53 8.18 -21.37 21.17
N SER A 54 8.43 -20.27 21.87
CA SER A 54 7.47 -19.68 22.82
C SER A 54 6.16 -19.23 22.18
N LEU A 55 6.18 -18.96 20.88
CA LEU A 55 5.01 -18.56 20.09
C LEU A 55 4.36 -19.75 19.35
N GLY A 56 4.97 -20.94 19.38
CA GLY A 56 4.48 -22.13 18.66
C GLY A 56 4.54 -21.97 17.14
N ILE A 57 5.52 -21.25 16.60
CA ILE A 57 5.70 -21.01 15.16
C ILE A 57 7.09 -21.45 14.70
N SER A 58 7.26 -21.63 13.39
CA SER A 58 8.59 -21.87 12.82
C SER A 58 9.47 -20.62 12.89
N VAL A 59 10.79 -20.83 12.95
CA VAL A 59 11.79 -19.74 12.95
C VAL A 59 11.66 -18.86 11.72
N ALA A 60 11.41 -19.44 10.54
CA ALA A 60 11.17 -18.68 9.31
C ALA A 60 9.93 -17.75 9.42
N ARG A 61 8.85 -18.23 10.06
CA ARG A 61 7.66 -17.42 10.29
C ARG A 61 7.91 -16.30 11.29
N TYR A 62 8.75 -16.54 12.29
CA TYR A 62 9.20 -15.52 13.23
C TYR A 62 9.94 -14.38 12.50
N TYR A 63 10.95 -14.68 11.67
CA TYR A 63 11.66 -13.65 10.91
C TYR A 63 10.74 -12.86 9.96
N ALA A 64 9.79 -13.52 9.32
CA ALA A 64 8.79 -12.83 8.49
C ALA A 64 7.89 -11.88 9.30
N LEU A 65 7.65 -12.21 10.58
CA LEU A 65 6.85 -11.38 11.49
C LEU A 65 7.69 -10.19 12.00
N GLU A 66 8.94 -10.43 12.38
CA GLU A 66 9.90 -9.41 12.76
C GLU A 66 10.09 -8.35 11.66
N ALA A 67 10.31 -8.79 10.42
CA ALA A 67 10.42 -7.89 9.27
C ALA A 67 9.19 -6.98 9.12
N LYS A 68 7.98 -7.53 9.26
CA LYS A 68 6.73 -6.75 9.20
C LYS A 68 6.60 -5.77 10.37
N ALA A 69 7.06 -6.15 11.55
CA ALA A 69 7.02 -5.28 12.72
C ALA A 69 7.94 -4.06 12.54
N VAL A 70 9.16 -4.29 12.06
CA VAL A 70 10.13 -3.23 11.76
C VAL A 70 9.63 -2.33 10.62
N GLU A 71 9.07 -2.91 9.55
CA GLU A 71 8.44 -2.14 8.47
C GLU A 71 7.30 -1.25 8.99
N GLY A 72 6.45 -1.78 9.87
CA GLY A 72 5.38 -1.02 10.52
C GLY A 72 5.90 0.12 11.39
N LEU A 73 6.99 -0.11 12.13
CA LEU A 73 7.66 0.91 12.94
C LEU A 73 8.19 2.04 12.06
N MET A 74 8.89 1.72 10.97
CA MET A 74 9.39 2.72 10.02
C MET A 74 8.26 3.57 9.45
N LYS A 75 7.18 2.93 8.98
CA LYS A 75 5.97 3.64 8.48
C LYS A 75 5.32 4.52 9.54
N ALA A 76 5.36 4.11 10.81
CA ALA A 76 4.81 4.91 11.91
C ALA A 76 5.67 6.14 12.22
N CYS A 77 6.99 6.04 12.00
CA CYS A 77 7.94 7.15 12.14
C CYS A 77 7.92 8.13 10.95
N GLU A 78 7.32 7.76 9.82
CA GLU A 78 7.17 8.68 8.67
C GLU A 78 6.37 9.94 9.04
N PRO A 79 6.79 11.13 8.57
CA PRO A 79 6.09 12.36 8.84
C PRO A 79 4.68 12.30 8.25
N ARG A 80 3.67 12.32 9.13
CA ARG A 80 2.28 12.34 8.68
C ARG A 80 1.95 13.71 8.06
N PRO A 81 1.16 13.74 6.97
CA PRO A 81 0.73 14.99 6.37
C PRO A 81 0.01 15.86 7.41
N LYS A 82 0.45 17.11 7.54
CA LYS A 82 -0.14 18.07 8.46
C LYS A 82 -1.55 18.44 8.00
N GLY A 83 -2.53 18.40 8.89
CA GLY A 83 -3.90 18.87 8.66
C GLY A 83 -4.93 17.76 8.43
N ARG A 84 -6.15 18.18 8.06
CA ARG A 84 -7.29 17.28 7.87
C ARG A 84 -7.10 16.44 6.61
N VAL A 85 -6.77 15.17 6.77
CA VAL A 85 -6.74 14.21 5.68
C VAL A 85 -8.15 13.64 5.48
N VAL A 86 -8.65 13.67 4.25
CA VAL A 86 -9.90 12.97 3.90
C VAL A 86 -9.63 11.46 4.04
N PRO A 87 -10.37 10.72 4.88
CA PRO A 87 -10.15 9.29 5.05
C PRO A 87 -10.34 8.57 3.72
N ALA A 88 -9.56 7.51 3.50
CA ALA A 88 -9.53 6.77 2.24
C ALA A 88 -10.93 6.36 1.77
N GLU A 89 -11.79 5.92 2.69
CA GLU A 89 -13.18 5.55 2.41
C GLU A 89 -14.01 6.70 1.83
N LYS A 90 -13.88 7.92 2.37
CA LYS A 90 -14.58 9.09 1.82
C LYS A 90 -14.06 9.46 0.45
N ARG A 91 -12.76 9.29 0.22
CA ARG A 91 -12.13 9.53 -1.09
C ARG A 91 -12.62 8.52 -2.13
N ILE A 92 -12.73 7.25 -1.74
CA ILE A 92 -13.29 6.19 -2.58
C ILE A 92 -14.75 6.50 -2.94
N ALA A 93 -15.58 6.84 -1.95
CA ALA A 93 -16.99 7.18 -2.19
C ALA A 93 -17.14 8.40 -3.12
N MET A 94 -16.29 9.41 -2.97
CA MET A 94 -16.27 10.58 -3.85
C MET A 94 -15.91 10.19 -5.29
N LEU A 95 -14.83 9.42 -5.48
CA LEU A 95 -14.40 8.94 -6.79
C LEU A 95 -15.45 8.04 -7.46
N GLN A 96 -16.17 7.21 -6.68
CA GLN A 96 -17.26 6.39 -7.20
C GLN A 96 -18.41 7.25 -7.72
N ARG A 97 -18.80 8.30 -7.00
CA ARG A 97 -19.84 9.26 -7.45
C ARG A 97 -19.42 9.99 -8.72
N GLU A 98 -18.16 10.41 -8.80
CA GLU A 98 -17.61 11.03 -10.01
C GLU A 98 -17.65 10.07 -11.20
N LEU A 99 -17.25 8.81 -11.02
CA LEU A 99 -17.32 7.80 -12.06
C LEU A 99 -18.75 7.57 -12.55
N GLU A 100 -19.72 7.48 -11.65
CA GLU A 100 -21.13 7.34 -12.02
C GLU A 100 -21.65 8.56 -12.80
N ARG A 101 -21.29 9.77 -12.38
CA ARG A 101 -21.63 11.00 -13.10
C ARG A 101 -21.07 10.98 -14.52
N MET A 102 -19.77 10.68 -14.65
CA MET A 102 -19.10 10.63 -15.96
C MET A 102 -19.68 9.55 -16.87
N LYS A 103 -20.08 8.39 -16.32
CA LYS A 103 -20.77 7.35 -17.10
C LYS A 103 -22.11 7.85 -17.66
N ARG A 104 -22.91 8.54 -16.84
CA ARG A 104 -24.20 9.12 -17.29
C ARG A 104 -23.98 10.17 -18.37
N GLU A 105 -22.96 11.01 -18.22
CA GLU A 105 -22.60 12.01 -19.24
C GLU A 105 -22.16 11.34 -20.56
N LEU A 106 -21.31 10.31 -20.49
CA LEU A 106 -20.91 9.53 -21.68
C LEU A 106 -22.11 8.87 -22.38
N ASP A 107 -23.06 8.31 -21.64
CA ASP A 107 -24.23 7.66 -22.24
C ASP A 107 -25.17 8.67 -22.90
N ARG A 108 -25.32 9.86 -22.32
CA ARG A 108 -26.02 10.99 -22.96
C ARG A 108 -25.32 11.40 -24.26
N HIS A 109 -24.01 11.61 -24.23
CA HIS A 109 -23.25 11.97 -25.44
C HIS A 109 -23.32 10.89 -26.51
N ARG A 110 -23.23 9.61 -26.14
CA ARG A 110 -23.41 8.48 -27.07
C ARG A 110 -24.80 8.50 -27.71
N THR A 111 -25.83 8.81 -26.94
CA THR A 111 -27.21 8.92 -27.46
C THR A 111 -27.34 10.07 -28.44
N LEU A 112 -26.81 11.25 -28.09
CA LEU A 112 -26.79 12.42 -28.97
C LEU A 112 -26.05 12.15 -30.28
N VAL A 113 -24.88 11.50 -30.23
CA VAL A 113 -24.12 11.13 -31.43
C VAL A 113 -24.92 10.17 -32.32
N ARG A 114 -25.60 9.16 -31.74
CA ARG A 114 -26.44 8.24 -32.51
C ARG A 114 -27.63 8.95 -33.15
N MET A 115 -28.26 9.90 -32.47
CA MET A 115 -29.35 10.69 -33.03
C MET A 115 -28.86 11.57 -34.18
N ALA A 116 -27.74 12.27 -34.01
CA ALA A 116 -27.12 13.08 -35.06
C ALA A 116 -26.73 12.24 -36.29
N GLN A 117 -26.18 11.05 -36.09
CA GLN A 117 -25.89 10.11 -37.18
C GLN A 117 -27.16 9.72 -37.96
N ARG A 118 -28.27 9.50 -37.26
CA ARG A 118 -29.57 9.19 -37.88
C ARG A 118 -30.17 10.37 -38.65
N THR A 119 -30.10 11.58 -38.11
CA THR A 119 -30.70 12.77 -38.75
C THR A 119 -29.93 13.25 -39.97
N VAL A 120 -28.61 13.06 -40.00
CA VAL A 120 -27.74 13.49 -41.11
C VAL A 120 -27.53 12.38 -42.15
N ALA A 121 -28.20 11.22 -42.00
CA ALA A 121 -27.99 10.02 -42.82
C ALA A 121 -26.49 9.62 -42.92
N LEU A 122 -25.70 9.96 -41.90
CA LEU A 122 -24.29 9.60 -41.82
C LEU A 122 -24.22 8.11 -41.49
N ALA A 123 -23.77 7.31 -42.45
CA ALA A 123 -23.51 5.89 -42.24
C ALA A 123 -22.68 5.70 -40.98
N ALA A 124 -23.17 4.87 -40.05
CA ALA A 124 -22.47 4.57 -38.81
C ALA A 124 -21.03 4.13 -39.14
N PRO A 125 -20.01 4.62 -38.41
CA PRO A 125 -18.63 4.25 -38.69
C PRO A 125 -18.50 2.72 -38.64
N LYS A 126 -18.13 2.13 -39.78
CA LYS A 126 -17.98 0.68 -39.96
C LYS A 126 -17.03 0.18 -38.86
N PRO A 127 -17.40 -0.86 -38.08
CA PRO A 127 -16.52 -1.35 -37.04
C PRO A 127 -15.17 -1.68 -37.67
N PRO A 128 -14.03 -1.27 -37.06
CA PRO A 128 -12.73 -1.54 -37.63
C PRO A 128 -12.59 -3.05 -37.86
N PRO A 129 -12.00 -3.49 -38.99
CA PRO A 129 -11.85 -4.90 -39.29
C PRO A 129 -11.20 -5.60 -38.11
N LYS A 130 -11.78 -6.73 -37.69
CA LYS A 130 -11.27 -7.56 -36.60
C LYS A 130 -9.92 -8.15 -37.02
N THR A 131 -8.85 -7.37 -36.91
CA THR A 131 -7.49 -7.89 -36.99
C THR A 131 -7.32 -8.82 -35.79
N LYS A 132 -6.82 -10.04 -36.05
CA LYS A 132 -6.51 -11.02 -35.00
C LYS A 132 -5.56 -10.35 -34.02
N ARG A 133 -6.12 -9.95 -32.87
CA ARG A 133 -5.39 -9.21 -31.84
C ARG A 133 -4.31 -10.16 -31.32
N ARG A 134 -3.06 -9.94 -31.72
CA ARG A 134 -1.92 -10.67 -31.17
C ARG A 134 -2.02 -10.58 -29.65
N ARG A 135 -2.19 -11.73 -28.99
CA ARG A 135 -2.35 -11.82 -27.53
C ARG A 135 -1.15 -11.11 -26.92
N LYS A 136 -1.37 -9.96 -26.28
CA LYS A 136 -0.34 -9.32 -25.48
C LYS A 136 0.02 -10.33 -24.38
N PRO A 137 1.31 -10.64 -24.16
CA PRO A 137 1.69 -11.54 -23.09
C PRO A 137 1.07 -11.02 -21.78
N PRO A 138 0.46 -11.91 -20.95
CA PRO A 138 -0.25 -11.51 -19.76
C PRO A 138 0.68 -10.64 -18.90
N ILE A 139 0.13 -9.61 -18.26
CA ILE A 139 0.87 -8.63 -17.45
C ILE A 139 1.83 -9.31 -16.46
N ARG A 140 1.52 -10.53 -16.01
CA ARG A 140 2.36 -11.39 -15.17
C ARG A 140 3.70 -11.77 -15.83
N ALA A 141 3.70 -12.13 -17.11
CA ALA A 141 4.92 -12.46 -17.87
C ALA A 141 5.77 -11.21 -18.13
N ARG A 142 5.13 -10.05 -18.38
CA ARG A 142 5.85 -8.77 -18.47
C ARG A 142 6.45 -8.32 -17.14
N LYS A 143 5.72 -8.51 -16.03
CA LYS A 143 6.24 -8.26 -14.69
C LYS A 143 7.41 -9.19 -14.36
N ALA A 144 7.29 -10.49 -14.63
CA ALA A 144 8.39 -11.45 -14.44
C ALA A 144 9.62 -11.08 -15.27
N ALA A 145 9.44 -10.71 -16.54
CA ALA A 145 10.54 -10.29 -17.42
C ALA A 145 11.14 -8.92 -17.06
N ALA A 146 10.41 -8.07 -16.35
CA ALA A 146 10.95 -6.81 -15.80
C ALA A 146 11.80 -7.10 -14.56
N VAL A 147 11.32 -7.98 -13.67
CA VAL A 147 12.06 -8.43 -12.48
C VAL A 147 13.38 -9.10 -12.87
N LEU A 148 13.36 -10.02 -13.85
CA LEU A 148 14.56 -10.69 -14.36
C LEU A 148 15.54 -9.74 -15.08
N ARG A 149 15.10 -8.57 -15.53
CA ARG A 149 15.96 -7.54 -16.15
C ARG A 149 16.48 -6.51 -15.15
N SER A 150 15.82 -6.41 -13.99
CA SER A 150 16.23 -5.53 -12.89
C SER A 150 17.14 -6.23 -11.89
N ASP A 151 17.43 -7.52 -12.06
CA ASP A 151 18.45 -8.24 -11.28
C ASP A 151 19.83 -8.09 -11.96
N PRO A 152 20.73 -7.22 -11.46
CA PRO A 152 22.12 -7.22 -11.89
C PRO A 152 22.90 -8.29 -11.10
N VAL A 153 22.83 -9.55 -11.53
CA VAL A 153 23.83 -10.55 -11.13
C VAL A 153 24.24 -11.35 -12.35
N ALA A 154 25.33 -10.89 -12.98
CA ALA A 154 26.48 -11.68 -13.42
C ALA A 154 27.25 -10.89 -14.49
N ALA A 155 27.97 -9.84 -14.07
CA ALA A 155 29.25 -9.58 -14.72
C ALA A 155 30.17 -10.72 -14.25
N PRO A 156 30.66 -11.60 -15.13
CA PRO A 156 31.70 -12.53 -14.72
C PRO A 156 32.92 -11.69 -14.34
N ALA A 157 33.27 -11.77 -13.06
CA ALA A 157 34.54 -11.28 -12.56
C ALA A 157 35.65 -11.84 -13.48
N ALA A 158 36.38 -10.93 -14.11
CA ALA A 158 37.58 -11.26 -14.85
C ALA A 158 38.52 -12.07 -13.93
N PRO A 159 39.05 -13.22 -14.35
CA PRO A 159 40.03 -13.93 -13.56
C PRO A 159 41.31 -13.08 -13.52
N SER A 160 41.63 -12.58 -12.33
CA SER A 160 42.94 -12.05 -11.97
C SER A 160 43.98 -13.17 -12.12
N MET A 161 44.86 -13.03 -13.11
CA MET A 161 46.05 -13.86 -13.28
C MET A 161 47.00 -13.63 -12.09
N PRO A 162 47.49 -14.67 -11.40
CA PRO A 162 48.66 -14.55 -10.54
C PRO A 162 49.92 -14.79 -11.39
N GLU A 163 50.64 -13.73 -11.75
CA GLU A 163 52.05 -13.86 -12.13
C GLU A 163 52.90 -13.88 -10.85
N GLY A 164 53.33 -15.08 -10.47
CA GLY A 164 54.20 -15.33 -9.33
C GLY A 164 55.04 -16.58 -9.57
N SER A 165 56.14 -16.39 -10.30
CA SER A 165 57.39 -17.19 -10.37
C SER A 165 57.32 -18.69 -10.71
N PRO A 166 58.25 -19.14 -11.58
CA PRO A 166 59.01 -20.34 -11.27
C PRO A 166 60.50 -20.05 -11.11
N THR A 167 60.99 -20.53 -9.97
CA THR A 167 62.34 -21.02 -9.67
C THR A 167 63.18 -21.49 -10.87
N SER A 168 64.41 -20.99 -10.94
CA SER A 168 65.64 -21.71 -11.35
C SER A 168 66.77 -21.23 -10.46
#